data_AF-A0A3R7AVY2-F1
#
_entry.id   AF-A0A3R7AVY2-F1
#
_cell.length_a   1.000
_cell.length_b   1.000
_cell.length_c   1.000
_cell.angle_alpha   90.00
_cell.angle_beta   90.00
_cell.angle_gamma   90.00
#
_symmetry.space_group_name_H-M   'P 1'
#
loop_
_entity.id
_entity.type
_entity.pdbx_description
1 polymer ?
#
loop_
_entity_poly.entity_id
_entity_poly.type
_entity_poly.pdbx_seq_one_letter_code
_entity_poly.pdbx_strand_id
1 'polypeptide(L)'
;MSAVVGSTVLLLHTLGLIQASEGQKEIFALDGKGQPVAWWVVLKLPWQVRDAQGKYIPTPCDCDKPQCANVKMDVPEQRKFGLCYLYADANNPSLRHFRDVGYDCLGQGGNDPVSHTLRQAKNATYWAIFNDQFNGIAEKQDKRRVCSGGDAFNAHAKGAVAFELDSGGYVLQSSTPNFPDPTIPTEDSDDDFIRLGCQHDNNVEYAQHLFAMSVDGEAIKSVGRGWQSARLCSANHYHDMSQVLASAALRRNELEHPMAAALVDPNADDAPSTNVTVVTKVGSVRIRGLFKDKASAVPPWAMAAEAFGTDLSVASWWDENFGIPSLCDGDVYGAAPEAFCLKNNPLTLRPDGTFPYNVENLMQVTTSPTSLAALSIFADLNMEGYPCSKKCNGSQGGRGGSFYGIEDTVLHASLVGLVSDVCKCRPSTSHDDPFVTFRMCDHGCKNKIHEDFSKDDLPALSNASSSFWGTTDRRRPIVDDSAVANS
;
A
#
# COMPACT_ATOMS: atom_id res chain seq x y z
N MET A 1 -38.99 -65.88 42.83
CA MET A 1 -37.83 -66.16 41.97
C MET A 1 -38.24 -65.98 40.52
N SER A 2 -37.49 -65.12 39.83
CA SER A 2 -37.33 -64.93 38.38
C SER A 2 -38.52 -64.56 37.50
N ALA A 3 -38.45 -63.29 37.09
CA ALA A 3 -39.09 -62.65 35.96
C ALA A 3 -38.53 -63.13 34.61
N VAL A 4 -39.32 -62.96 33.54
CA VAL A 4 -38.79 -62.65 32.21
C VAL A 4 -39.60 -61.47 31.65
N VAL A 5 -38.83 -60.49 31.20
CA VAL A 5 -39.17 -59.12 30.84
C VAL A 5 -39.58 -59.04 29.37
N GLY A 6 -40.69 -58.35 29.08
CA GLY A 6 -40.99 -57.84 27.75
C GLY A 6 -40.36 -56.45 27.58
N SER A 7 -39.59 -56.27 26.50
CA SER A 7 -39.05 -54.97 26.11
C SER A 7 -39.90 -54.38 24.97
N THR A 8 -40.74 -53.41 25.32
CA THR A 8 -41.34 -52.49 24.36
C THR A 8 -40.48 -51.23 24.36
N VAL A 9 -39.80 -50.95 23.25
CA VAL A 9 -38.99 -49.74 23.07
C VAL A 9 -39.95 -48.58 22.77
N LEU A 10 -40.04 -47.64 23.71
CA LEU A 10 -40.75 -46.37 23.55
C LEU A 10 -39.76 -45.33 23.00
N LEU A 11 -39.83 -45.01 21.70
CA LEU A 11 -39.10 -43.88 21.13
C LEU A 11 -39.83 -42.58 21.54
N LEU A 12 -39.25 -41.81 22.47
CA LEU A 12 -39.60 -40.40 22.64
C LEU A 12 -38.92 -39.59 21.53
N HIS A 13 -39.72 -38.99 20.64
CA HIS A 13 -39.25 -37.93 19.76
C HIS A 13 -39.28 -36.59 20.50
N THR A 14 -38.13 -36.17 21.04
CA THR A 14 -37.89 -34.78 21.39
C THR A 14 -37.55 -34.02 20.12
N LEU A 15 -38.53 -33.32 19.53
CA LEU A 15 -38.26 -32.26 18.56
C LEU A 15 -37.56 -31.11 19.28
N GLY A 16 -36.23 -31.08 19.19
CA GLY A 16 -35.44 -29.89 19.47
C GLY A 16 -35.64 -28.90 18.33
N LEU A 17 -36.28 -27.76 18.63
CA LEU A 17 -36.16 -26.55 17.83
C LEU A 17 -34.71 -26.09 17.88
N ILE A 18 -33.90 -26.51 16.91
CA ILE A 18 -32.67 -25.81 16.58
C ILE A 18 -33.11 -24.59 15.78
N GLN A 19 -33.31 -23.47 16.46
CA GLN A 19 -33.13 -22.18 15.82
C GLN A 19 -31.67 -22.15 15.38
N ALA A 20 -31.41 -22.33 14.08
CA ALA A 20 -30.18 -21.85 13.51
C ALA A 20 -30.17 -20.34 13.78
N SER A 21 -29.32 -19.90 14.72
CA SER A 21 -28.86 -18.52 14.68
C SER A 21 -28.33 -18.32 13.26
N GLU A 22 -28.86 -17.35 12.51
CA GLU A 22 -28.15 -16.85 11.33
C GLU A 22 -26.71 -16.58 11.79
N GLY A 23 -25.78 -17.45 11.40
CA GLY A 23 -24.41 -17.37 11.88
C GLY A 23 -23.89 -15.99 11.52
N GLN A 24 -23.34 -15.26 12.49
CA GLN A 24 -22.63 -14.01 12.23
C GLN A 24 -21.68 -14.26 11.06
N LYS A 25 -21.88 -13.55 9.94
CA LYS A 25 -21.05 -13.71 8.76
C LYS A 25 -19.63 -13.27 9.12
N GLU A 26 -18.70 -14.21 9.12
CA GLU A 26 -17.30 -13.88 9.34
C GLU A 26 -16.71 -13.24 8.09
N ILE A 27 -15.97 -12.15 8.27
CA ILE A 27 -15.34 -11.38 7.19
C ILE A 27 -13.82 -11.54 7.29
N PHE A 28 -13.12 -11.79 6.18
CA PHE A 28 -11.67 -12.04 6.18
C PHE A 28 -10.97 -11.34 5.00
N ALA A 29 -9.64 -11.23 5.07
CA ALA A 29 -8.84 -11.15 3.85
C ALA A 29 -8.84 -12.54 3.21
N LEU A 30 -9.24 -12.63 1.94
CA LEU A 30 -9.40 -13.90 1.22
C LEU A 30 -8.34 -14.06 0.13
N ASP A 31 -7.84 -15.28 -0.06
CA ASP A 31 -7.00 -15.64 -1.20
C ASP A 31 -7.80 -15.68 -2.52
N GLY A 32 -7.13 -16.01 -3.62
CA GLY A 32 -7.77 -16.11 -4.94
C GLY A 32 -8.81 -17.23 -5.06
N LYS A 33 -8.89 -18.16 -4.11
CA LYS A 33 -9.90 -19.23 -4.04
C LYS A 33 -10.96 -18.96 -2.97
N GLY A 34 -10.98 -17.75 -2.41
CA GLY A 34 -11.95 -17.36 -1.39
C GLY A 34 -11.68 -17.97 -0.02
N GLN A 35 -10.46 -18.44 0.27
CA GLN A 35 -10.10 -18.99 1.58
C GLN A 35 -9.53 -17.89 2.50
N PRO A 36 -9.89 -17.88 3.80
CA PRO A 36 -9.31 -16.96 4.78
C PRO A 36 -7.79 -17.10 4.90
N VAL A 37 -7.09 -15.97 4.86
CA VAL A 37 -5.64 -15.89 5.09
C VAL A 37 -5.31 -14.80 6.11
N ALA A 38 -4.18 -14.94 6.80
CA ALA A 38 -3.71 -13.93 7.75
C ALA A 38 -3.44 -12.60 7.04
N TRP A 39 -2.73 -12.68 5.93
CA TRP A 39 -2.48 -11.58 5.02
C TRP A 39 -2.26 -12.11 3.61
N TRP A 40 -2.47 -11.24 2.62
CA TRP A 40 -2.01 -11.45 1.26
C TRP A 40 -1.43 -10.16 0.70
N VAL A 41 -0.53 -10.32 -0.27
CA VAL A 41 0.11 -9.25 -1.03
C VAL A 41 -0.06 -9.53 -2.51
N VAL A 42 -0.36 -8.49 -3.26
CA VAL A 42 -0.38 -8.45 -4.71
C VAL A 42 0.62 -7.41 -5.18
N LEU A 43 1.50 -7.78 -6.10
CA LEU A 43 2.27 -6.84 -6.92
C LEU A 43 1.69 -6.85 -8.33
N LYS A 44 0.91 -5.83 -8.66
CA LYS A 44 0.34 -5.63 -9.99
C LYS A 44 1.46 -5.20 -10.94
N LEU A 45 1.61 -5.93 -12.04
CA LEU A 45 2.57 -5.58 -13.08
C LEU A 45 2.11 -4.34 -13.86
N PRO A 46 3.04 -3.51 -14.37
CA PRO A 46 2.67 -2.41 -15.27
C PRO A 46 2.11 -2.99 -16.56
N TRP A 47 1.46 -2.17 -17.39
CA TRP A 47 0.95 -2.61 -18.70
C TRP A 47 2.04 -2.71 -19.79
N GLN A 48 3.24 -2.19 -19.50
CA GLN A 48 4.41 -2.21 -20.38
C GLN A 48 5.65 -2.52 -19.55
N VAL A 49 6.54 -3.32 -20.12
CA VAL A 49 7.86 -3.63 -19.58
C VAL A 49 8.93 -3.31 -20.61
N ARG A 50 10.20 -3.35 -20.21
CA ARG A 50 11.31 -3.28 -21.15
C ARG A 50 11.73 -4.69 -21.55
N ASP A 51 11.87 -4.94 -22.84
CA ASP A 51 12.53 -6.15 -23.33
C ASP A 51 14.03 -6.11 -23.04
N ALA A 52 14.74 -7.19 -23.38
CA ALA A 52 16.20 -7.24 -23.20
C ALA A 52 16.92 -6.08 -23.90
N GLN A 53 16.39 -5.57 -25.01
CA GLN A 53 16.92 -4.44 -25.79
C GLN A 53 16.58 -3.08 -25.18
N GLY A 54 15.88 -3.06 -24.03
CA GLY A 54 15.47 -1.85 -23.33
C GLY A 54 14.29 -1.14 -23.99
N LYS A 55 13.63 -1.77 -24.97
CA LYS A 55 12.47 -1.22 -25.67
C LYS A 55 11.21 -1.52 -24.87
N TYR A 56 10.33 -0.51 -24.74
CA TYR A 56 9.01 -0.72 -24.17
C TYR A 56 8.19 -1.65 -25.06
N ILE A 57 7.73 -2.74 -24.47
CA ILE A 57 6.81 -3.72 -25.04
C ILE A 57 5.60 -3.87 -24.10
N PRO A 58 4.43 -4.27 -24.60
CA PRO A 58 3.32 -4.67 -23.72
C PRO A 58 3.79 -5.75 -22.75
N THR A 59 3.34 -5.66 -21.50
CA THR A 59 3.59 -6.71 -20.52
C THR A 59 3.00 -8.03 -21.04
N PRO A 60 3.76 -9.14 -21.03
CA PRO A 60 3.25 -10.45 -21.41
C PRO A 60 2.14 -10.90 -20.46
N CYS A 61 0.91 -10.52 -20.78
CA CYS A 61 -0.26 -10.74 -19.96
C CYS A 61 -1.39 -11.31 -20.81
N ASP A 62 -1.93 -12.45 -20.38
CA ASP A 62 -2.96 -13.22 -21.09
C ASP A 62 -4.38 -12.89 -20.62
N CYS A 63 -4.54 -11.78 -19.92
CA CYS A 63 -5.83 -11.30 -19.45
C CYS A 63 -6.68 -10.74 -20.59
N ASP A 64 -8.00 -10.86 -20.43
CA ASP A 64 -8.96 -10.12 -21.24
C ASP A 64 -9.03 -8.65 -20.81
N LYS A 65 -9.50 -7.77 -21.70
CA LYS A 65 -9.79 -6.39 -21.31
C LYS A 65 -10.90 -6.35 -20.24
N PRO A 66 -10.84 -5.41 -19.27
CA PRO A 66 -11.90 -5.26 -18.28
C PRO A 66 -13.27 -5.06 -18.94
N GLN A 67 -14.28 -5.78 -18.43
CA GLN A 67 -15.65 -5.67 -18.90
C GLN A 67 -16.39 -4.59 -18.10
N CYS A 68 -16.41 -3.35 -18.61
CA CYS A 68 -16.90 -2.17 -17.88
C CYS A 68 -18.34 -1.77 -18.24
N ALA A 69 -19.15 -2.73 -18.69
CA ALA A 69 -20.54 -2.49 -19.08
C ALA A 69 -21.39 -1.97 -17.91
N ASN A 70 -21.14 -2.47 -16.69
CA ASN A 70 -21.85 -2.07 -15.48
C ASN A 70 -21.61 -0.62 -15.05
N VAL A 71 -20.61 0.06 -15.62
CA VAL A 71 -20.36 1.50 -15.44
C VAL A 71 -20.46 2.29 -16.74
N LYS A 72 -21.04 1.69 -17.80
CA LYS A 72 -21.22 2.30 -19.13
C LYS A 72 -19.93 2.91 -19.69
N MET A 73 -18.79 2.25 -19.46
CA MET A 73 -17.49 2.67 -19.97
C MET A 73 -16.99 1.67 -21.02
N ASP A 74 -16.50 2.19 -22.15
CA ASP A 74 -15.65 1.40 -23.04
C ASP A 74 -14.19 1.75 -22.75
N VAL A 75 -13.36 0.71 -22.60
CA VAL A 75 -11.96 0.86 -22.20
C VAL A 75 -11.01 0.37 -23.28
N PRO A 76 -9.84 1.00 -23.45
CA PRO A 76 -8.86 0.57 -24.44
C PRO A 76 -8.40 -0.87 -24.20
N GLU A 77 -8.18 -1.61 -25.29
CA GLU A 77 -7.69 -3.00 -25.28
C GLU A 77 -6.39 -3.16 -24.46
N GLN A 78 -5.57 -2.12 -24.42
CA GLN A 78 -4.29 -2.08 -23.72
C GLN A 78 -4.42 -2.25 -22.21
N ARG A 79 -5.59 -1.96 -21.61
CA ARG A 79 -5.79 -2.12 -20.16
C ARG A 79 -5.57 -3.56 -19.70
N LYS A 80 -5.78 -4.54 -20.56
CA LYS A 80 -5.55 -5.96 -20.26
C LYS A 80 -4.12 -6.26 -19.82
N PHE A 81 -3.14 -5.54 -20.36
CA PHE A 81 -1.72 -5.80 -20.08
C PHE A 81 -1.33 -5.47 -18.63
N GLY A 82 -2.11 -4.63 -17.96
CA GLY A 82 -1.87 -4.18 -16.59
C GLY A 82 -2.59 -4.97 -15.51
N LEU A 83 -3.20 -6.11 -15.84
CA LEU A 83 -4.01 -6.93 -14.92
C LEU A 83 -3.28 -8.17 -14.38
N CYS A 84 -2.10 -8.48 -14.91
CA CYS A 84 -1.26 -9.56 -14.41
C CYS A 84 -0.53 -9.14 -13.13
N TYR A 85 -0.26 -10.10 -12.27
CA TYR A 85 0.30 -9.82 -10.96
C TYR A 85 1.10 -10.99 -10.39
N LEU A 86 1.94 -10.66 -9.42
CA LEU A 86 2.56 -11.60 -8.51
C LEU A 86 1.78 -11.62 -7.19
N TYR A 87 1.69 -12.79 -6.58
CA TYR A 87 0.89 -13.03 -5.39
C TYR A 87 1.69 -13.79 -4.32
N ALA A 88 1.54 -13.36 -3.07
CA ALA A 88 2.01 -14.06 -1.88
C ALA A 88 0.96 -13.97 -0.78
N ASP A 89 0.94 -14.94 0.12
CA ASP A 89 0.10 -14.93 1.31
C ASP A 89 0.82 -15.56 2.50
N ALA A 90 0.21 -15.48 3.68
CA ALA A 90 0.79 -16.03 4.89
C ALA A 90 1.03 -17.55 4.89
N ASN A 91 0.34 -18.31 4.04
CA ASN A 91 0.53 -19.75 3.89
C ASN A 91 1.62 -20.09 2.85
N ASN A 92 1.84 -19.19 1.90
CA ASN A 92 2.84 -19.27 0.83
C ASN A 92 3.46 -17.89 0.61
N PRO A 93 4.44 -17.50 1.44
CA PRO A 93 4.95 -16.14 1.48
C PRO A 93 5.82 -15.76 0.27
N SER A 94 6.17 -16.70 -0.61
CA SER A 94 6.91 -16.41 -1.83
C SER A 94 6.01 -15.84 -2.92
N LEU A 95 6.42 -14.71 -3.52
CA LEU A 95 5.76 -14.13 -4.67
C LEU A 95 5.80 -15.08 -5.87
N ARG A 96 4.62 -15.43 -6.38
CA ARG A 96 4.42 -16.32 -7.53
C ARG A 96 3.52 -15.66 -8.56
N HIS A 97 3.71 -15.97 -9.83
CA HIS A 97 2.82 -15.48 -10.87
C HIS A 97 1.40 -16.03 -10.65
N PHE A 98 0.38 -15.19 -10.81
CA PHE A 98 -1.01 -15.55 -10.48
C PHE A 98 -1.52 -16.80 -11.23
N ARG A 99 -1.04 -17.05 -12.44
CA ARG A 99 -1.39 -18.27 -13.20
C ARG A 99 -0.81 -19.54 -12.56
N ASP A 100 0.37 -19.47 -11.96
CA ASP A 100 1.03 -20.62 -11.34
C ASP A 100 0.29 -21.11 -10.09
N VAL A 101 -0.51 -20.22 -9.48
CA VAL A 101 -1.36 -20.53 -8.33
C VAL A 101 -2.83 -20.79 -8.71
N GLY A 102 -3.13 -20.71 -10.01
CA GLY A 102 -4.46 -20.97 -10.57
C GLY A 102 -5.49 -19.87 -10.29
N TYR A 103 -5.06 -18.61 -10.28
CA TYR A 103 -5.94 -17.45 -10.08
C TYR A 103 -6.31 -16.76 -11.40
N ASP A 104 -7.39 -15.97 -11.33
CA ASP A 104 -7.88 -15.13 -12.41
C ASP A 104 -7.17 -13.78 -12.44
N CYS A 105 -7.41 -13.01 -13.50
CA CYS A 105 -6.88 -11.65 -13.67
C CYS A 105 -7.33 -10.72 -12.54
N LEU A 106 -6.43 -9.82 -12.12
CA LEU A 106 -6.62 -9.03 -10.91
C LEU A 106 -7.88 -8.16 -10.95
N GLY A 107 -8.70 -8.24 -9.89
CA GLY A 107 -9.83 -7.34 -9.70
C GLY A 107 -10.88 -7.42 -10.81
N GLN A 108 -11.04 -8.59 -11.44
CA GLN A 108 -12.01 -8.79 -12.52
C GLN A 108 -13.31 -9.47 -12.05
N GLY A 109 -13.54 -9.57 -10.74
CA GLY A 109 -14.72 -10.25 -10.22
C GLY A 109 -14.62 -11.78 -10.28
N GLY A 110 -13.45 -12.35 -10.55
CA GLY A 110 -13.22 -13.80 -10.60
C GLY A 110 -12.62 -14.36 -9.32
N ASN A 111 -11.88 -15.45 -9.49
CA ASN A 111 -11.02 -16.10 -8.51
C ASN A 111 -9.68 -15.37 -8.35
N ASP A 112 -9.76 -14.17 -7.77
CA ASP A 112 -8.61 -13.35 -7.42
C ASP A 112 -8.80 -12.77 -6.00
N PRO A 113 -7.71 -12.54 -5.25
CA PRO A 113 -7.78 -12.19 -3.83
C PRO A 113 -8.48 -10.85 -3.58
N VAL A 114 -8.33 -9.90 -4.51
CA VAL A 114 -8.94 -8.57 -4.41
C VAL A 114 -10.45 -8.67 -4.55
N SER A 115 -10.93 -9.37 -5.57
CA SER A 115 -12.37 -9.53 -5.81
C SER A 115 -13.06 -10.31 -4.69
N HIS A 116 -12.45 -11.41 -4.22
CA HIS A 116 -13.00 -12.16 -3.07
C HIS A 116 -13.03 -11.32 -1.80
N THR A 117 -11.94 -10.60 -1.50
CA THR A 117 -11.89 -9.75 -0.31
C THR A 117 -12.95 -8.65 -0.36
N LEU A 118 -12.97 -7.85 -1.42
CA LEU A 118 -13.85 -6.67 -1.53
C LEU A 118 -15.35 -7.01 -1.61
N ARG A 119 -15.72 -8.14 -2.23
CA ARG A 119 -17.15 -8.53 -2.34
C ARG A 119 -17.82 -8.78 -0.98
N GLN A 120 -17.05 -9.14 0.05
CA GLN A 120 -17.60 -9.35 1.39
C GLN A 120 -18.25 -8.09 1.97
N ALA A 121 -17.83 -6.89 1.54
CA ALA A 121 -18.40 -5.62 2.01
C ALA A 121 -19.92 -5.53 1.83
N LYS A 122 -20.48 -6.14 0.77
CA LYS A 122 -21.93 -6.18 0.52
C LYS A 122 -22.72 -6.91 1.60
N ASN A 123 -22.06 -7.85 2.27
CA ASN A 123 -22.64 -8.67 3.32
C ASN A 123 -22.23 -8.21 4.72
N ALA A 124 -21.39 -7.18 4.83
CA ALA A 124 -20.90 -6.64 6.08
C ALA A 124 -21.83 -5.54 6.63
N THR A 125 -22.03 -5.52 7.94
CA THR A 125 -22.75 -4.44 8.62
C THR A 125 -21.98 -3.13 8.53
N TYR A 126 -20.66 -3.19 8.77
CA TYR A 126 -19.77 -2.04 8.73
C TYR A 126 -18.76 -2.18 7.60
N TRP A 127 -18.79 -1.24 6.68
CA TRP A 127 -17.77 -1.12 5.64
C TRP A 127 -17.53 0.33 5.26
N ALA A 128 -16.35 0.59 4.72
CA ALA A 128 -15.99 1.86 4.10
C ALA A 128 -14.87 1.69 3.05
N ILE A 129 -14.85 2.59 2.07
CA ILE A 129 -13.81 2.76 1.07
C ILE A 129 -13.17 4.13 1.30
N PHE A 130 -11.85 4.21 1.18
CA PHE A 130 -11.11 5.47 1.25
C PHE A 130 -10.19 5.59 0.03
N ASN A 131 -10.03 6.80 -0.49
CA ASN A 131 -9.14 7.10 -1.61
C ASN A 131 -8.95 8.61 -1.71
N ASP A 132 -7.71 9.10 -1.73
CA ASP A 132 -7.41 10.52 -1.88
C ASP A 132 -7.59 11.05 -3.31
N GLN A 133 -7.86 10.16 -4.28
CA GLN A 133 -7.89 10.49 -5.71
C GLN A 133 -9.27 10.40 -6.36
N PHE A 134 -10.35 10.30 -5.57
CA PHE A 134 -11.71 10.56 -6.08
C PHE A 134 -11.94 12.03 -6.50
N ASN A 135 -10.88 12.85 -6.53
CA ASN A 135 -10.88 14.24 -6.97
C ASN A 135 -11.52 14.42 -8.34
N GLY A 136 -11.31 13.53 -9.32
CA GLY A 136 -11.99 13.65 -10.63
C GLY A 136 -13.52 13.53 -10.54
N ILE A 137 -14.04 12.84 -9.53
CA ILE A 137 -15.47 12.77 -9.22
C ILE A 137 -15.89 14.02 -8.44
N ALA A 138 -15.11 14.41 -7.42
CA ALA A 138 -15.42 15.53 -6.54
C ALA A 138 -15.29 16.91 -7.22
N GLU A 139 -14.28 17.13 -8.06
CA GLU A 139 -14.03 18.37 -8.80
C GLU A 139 -15.15 18.73 -9.78
N LYS A 140 -15.83 17.72 -10.34
CA LYS A 140 -17.02 17.92 -11.18
C LYS A 140 -18.19 18.52 -10.37
N GLN A 141 -18.21 18.31 -9.06
CA GLN A 141 -19.23 18.85 -8.15
C GLN A 141 -18.78 20.18 -7.52
N ASP A 142 -17.57 20.23 -6.93
CA ASP A 142 -16.94 21.43 -6.38
C ASP A 142 -15.41 21.27 -6.37
N LYS A 143 -14.70 22.14 -7.08
CA LYS A 143 -13.22 22.13 -7.19
C LYS A 143 -12.49 22.34 -5.87
N ARG A 144 -13.17 22.78 -4.81
CA ARG A 144 -12.59 22.94 -3.46
C ARG A 144 -12.62 21.65 -2.64
N ARG A 145 -13.23 20.58 -3.15
CA ARG A 145 -13.40 19.29 -2.47
C ARG A 145 -12.39 18.26 -2.95
N VAL A 146 -11.13 18.66 -3.04
CA VAL A 146 -10.01 17.76 -3.31
C VAL A 146 -9.42 17.32 -1.97
N CYS A 147 -9.20 16.01 -1.83
CA CYS A 147 -8.65 15.47 -0.59
C CYS A 147 -7.11 15.53 -0.54
N SER A 148 -6.48 15.96 -1.63
CA SER A 148 -5.05 16.19 -1.74
C SER A 148 -4.79 17.63 -2.15
N GLY A 149 -3.81 18.29 -1.50
CA GLY A 149 -3.36 19.64 -1.89
C GLY A 149 -3.92 20.80 -1.07
N GLY A 150 -4.67 20.53 0.02
CA GLY A 150 -5.11 21.51 1.02
C GLY A 150 -4.83 21.06 2.46
N ASP A 151 -5.12 21.92 3.46
CA ASP A 151 -4.67 21.74 4.85
C ASP A 151 -5.57 20.81 5.71
N ALA A 152 -6.82 20.58 5.30
CA ALA A 152 -7.82 19.89 6.13
C ALA A 152 -7.74 18.36 6.03
N PHE A 153 -7.55 17.83 4.83
CA PHE A 153 -7.37 16.41 4.55
C PHE A 153 -6.22 16.29 3.56
N ASN A 154 -5.21 15.49 3.91
CA ASN A 154 -3.98 15.41 3.11
C ASN A 154 -3.32 14.02 3.19
N ALA A 155 -4.12 12.96 3.32
CA ALA A 155 -3.59 11.60 3.23
C ALA A 155 -3.29 11.22 1.77
N HIS A 156 -2.33 10.31 1.54
CA HIS A 156 -2.15 9.65 0.23
C HIS A 156 -2.67 8.21 0.21
N ALA A 157 -3.80 7.96 0.85
CA ALA A 157 -4.21 6.60 1.17
C ALA A 157 -5.37 6.12 0.32
N LYS A 158 -5.38 4.82 0.02
CA LYS A 158 -6.46 4.18 -0.73
C LYS A 158 -6.69 2.76 -0.23
N GLY A 159 -7.92 2.30 -0.25
CA GLY A 159 -8.25 0.97 0.25
C GLY A 159 -9.68 0.83 0.71
N ALA A 160 -9.90 -0.21 1.50
CA ALA A 160 -11.21 -0.54 2.05
C ALA A 160 -11.10 -1.27 3.38
N VAL A 161 -12.20 -1.22 4.14
CA VAL A 161 -12.40 -1.99 5.36
C VAL A 161 -13.82 -2.55 5.34
N ALA A 162 -13.98 -3.79 5.80
CA ALA A 162 -15.29 -4.35 6.12
C ALA A 162 -15.15 -5.25 7.34
N PHE A 163 -16.09 -5.17 8.28
CA PHE A 163 -16.02 -5.87 9.55
C PHE A 163 -17.38 -6.00 10.24
N GLU A 164 -17.44 -6.94 11.18
CA GLU A 164 -18.41 -7.00 12.25
C GLU A 164 -17.72 -6.69 13.59
N LEU A 165 -18.48 -6.20 14.58
CA LEU A 165 -17.90 -5.79 15.87
C LEU A 165 -17.24 -6.94 16.63
N ASP A 166 -17.89 -8.10 16.62
CA ASP A 166 -17.47 -9.25 17.42
C ASP A 166 -16.46 -10.15 16.69
N SER A 167 -16.68 -10.40 15.39
CA SER A 167 -15.85 -11.32 14.60
C SER A 167 -14.74 -10.64 13.81
N GLY A 168 -14.68 -9.30 13.82
CA GLY A 168 -13.72 -8.51 13.08
C GLY A 168 -13.95 -8.56 11.56
N GLY A 169 -12.88 -8.50 10.78
CA GLY A 169 -12.99 -8.31 9.35
C GLY A 169 -11.68 -8.30 8.59
N TYR A 170 -11.62 -7.49 7.54
CA TYR A 170 -10.39 -7.19 6.80
C TYR A 170 -10.07 -5.71 6.78
N VAL A 171 -8.77 -5.44 6.66
CA VAL A 171 -8.22 -4.14 6.25
C VAL A 171 -7.49 -4.36 4.93
N LEU A 172 -7.77 -3.52 3.93
CA LEU A 172 -7.13 -3.57 2.62
C LEU A 172 -6.51 -2.19 2.31
N GLN A 173 -5.23 -2.20 1.97
CA GLN A 173 -4.48 -1.08 1.43
C GLN A 173 -4.27 -1.28 -0.08
N SER A 174 -4.44 -0.20 -0.83
CA SER A 174 -4.21 -0.12 -2.27
C SER A 174 -3.33 1.08 -2.56
N SER A 175 -2.35 0.89 -3.44
CA SER A 175 -1.64 2.02 -4.05
C SER A 175 -2.28 2.50 -5.36
N THR A 176 -3.31 1.78 -5.85
CA THR A 176 -3.95 2.06 -7.14
C THR A 176 -4.94 3.22 -7.04
N PRO A 177 -4.72 4.33 -7.77
CA PRO A 177 -5.66 5.46 -7.81
C PRO A 177 -7.09 5.03 -8.20
N ASN A 178 -8.10 5.66 -7.59
CA ASN A 178 -9.52 5.40 -7.85
C ASN A 178 -9.99 3.94 -7.66
N PHE A 179 -9.20 3.09 -7.00
CA PHE A 179 -9.57 1.69 -6.73
C PHE A 179 -9.31 1.31 -5.25
N PRO A 180 -10.29 0.75 -4.52
CA PRO A 180 -11.64 0.35 -4.97
C PRO A 180 -12.50 1.52 -5.45
N ASP A 181 -13.32 1.25 -6.47
CA ASP A 181 -14.12 2.27 -7.15
C ASP A 181 -15.56 2.28 -6.57
N PRO A 182 -16.04 3.41 -6.03
CA PRO A 182 -17.34 3.50 -5.38
C PRO A 182 -18.48 3.81 -6.37
N THR A 183 -18.20 3.79 -7.68
CA THR A 183 -19.23 4.02 -8.70
C THR A 183 -20.39 3.05 -8.54
N ILE A 184 -21.61 3.57 -8.55
CA ILE A 184 -22.81 2.73 -8.48
C ILE A 184 -22.99 2.05 -9.85
N PRO A 185 -23.09 0.71 -9.89
CA PRO A 185 -23.41 -0.02 -11.11
C PRO A 185 -24.74 0.45 -11.71
N THR A 186 -24.87 0.35 -13.03
CA THR A 186 -26.08 0.75 -13.73
C THR A 186 -27.23 -0.23 -13.46
N GLU A 187 -28.46 0.28 -13.39
CA GLU A 187 -29.67 -0.51 -13.06
C GLU A 187 -29.90 -1.74 -13.96
N ASP A 188 -29.38 -1.72 -15.19
CA ASP A 188 -29.51 -2.81 -16.17
C ASP A 188 -28.45 -3.93 -16.00
N SER A 189 -27.59 -3.87 -14.98
CA SER A 189 -26.51 -4.82 -14.73
C SER A 189 -26.67 -5.55 -13.41
N ASP A 190 -26.64 -6.88 -13.44
CA ASP A 190 -26.57 -7.74 -12.25
C ASP A 190 -25.14 -7.82 -11.67
N ASP A 191 -24.12 -7.37 -12.42
CA ASP A 191 -22.74 -7.28 -11.92
C ASP A 191 -22.54 -5.97 -11.14
N ASP A 192 -22.55 -6.10 -9.83
CA ASP A 192 -22.40 -5.02 -8.88
C ASP A 192 -20.96 -4.86 -8.35
N PHE A 193 -19.97 -5.52 -8.98
CA PHE A 193 -18.55 -5.35 -8.68
C PHE A 193 -17.88 -4.46 -9.73
N ILE A 194 -17.34 -3.32 -9.31
CA ILE A 194 -16.63 -2.43 -10.22
C ILE A 194 -15.20 -2.96 -10.40
N ARG A 195 -14.90 -3.36 -11.64
CA ARG A 195 -13.64 -4.04 -11.97
C ARG A 195 -12.48 -3.06 -11.95
N LEU A 196 -11.30 -3.58 -11.61
CA LEU A 196 -10.06 -2.85 -11.76
C LEU A 196 -9.82 -2.55 -13.25
N GLY A 197 -9.49 -1.30 -13.55
CA GLY A 197 -9.34 -0.83 -14.92
C GLY A 197 -10.66 -0.40 -15.58
N CYS A 198 -11.75 -0.23 -14.81
CA CYS A 198 -12.98 0.44 -15.26
C CYS A 198 -13.10 1.90 -14.78
N GLN A 199 -12.02 2.45 -14.21
CA GLN A 199 -11.91 3.84 -13.79
C GLN A 199 -11.65 4.74 -15.01
N HIS A 200 -12.01 6.03 -14.94
CA HIS A 200 -11.71 6.97 -16.04
C HIS A 200 -10.21 7.08 -16.30
N ASP A 201 -9.42 7.25 -15.25
CA ASP A 201 -7.95 7.24 -15.33
C ASP A 201 -7.43 5.82 -15.54
N ASN A 202 -6.34 5.71 -16.28
CA ASN A 202 -5.76 4.43 -16.65
C ASN A 202 -4.80 3.89 -15.59
N ASN A 203 -5.31 3.55 -14.41
CA ASN A 203 -4.48 3.18 -13.27
C ASN A 203 -3.91 1.76 -13.33
N VAL A 204 -4.25 1.00 -14.38
CA VAL A 204 -3.63 -0.28 -14.69
C VAL A 204 -2.30 -0.12 -15.44
N GLU A 205 -1.92 1.10 -15.86
CA GLU A 205 -0.67 1.30 -16.59
C GLU A 205 0.59 1.14 -15.74
N TYR A 206 0.54 1.57 -14.49
CA TYR A 206 1.67 1.55 -13.56
C TYR A 206 1.77 0.24 -12.79
N ALA A 207 2.97 -0.11 -12.35
CA ALA A 207 3.13 -1.13 -11.32
C ALA A 207 2.54 -0.59 -10.01
N GLN A 208 1.84 -1.43 -9.26
CA GLN A 208 1.19 -1.06 -8.00
C GLN A 208 1.24 -2.27 -7.04
N HIS A 209 1.02 -2.03 -5.76
CA HIS A 209 0.78 -3.08 -4.78
C HIS A 209 -0.61 -2.97 -4.15
N LEU A 210 -1.13 -4.12 -3.73
CA LEU A 210 -2.25 -4.21 -2.80
C LEU A 210 -1.87 -5.16 -1.67
N PHE A 211 -2.34 -4.84 -0.48
CA PHE A 211 -2.10 -5.62 0.72
C PHE A 211 -3.41 -5.73 1.50
N ALA A 212 -3.71 -6.91 2.05
CA ALA A 212 -4.79 -7.03 3.00
C ALA A 212 -4.46 -7.98 4.14
N MET A 213 -5.12 -7.79 5.27
CA MET A 213 -4.98 -8.63 6.45
C MET A 213 -6.32 -8.92 7.11
N SER A 214 -6.46 -10.13 7.64
CA SER A 214 -7.60 -10.55 8.47
C SER A 214 -7.37 -10.11 9.91
N VAL A 215 -8.31 -9.33 10.45
CA VAL A 215 -8.21 -8.72 11.78
C VAL A 215 -9.43 -9.02 12.64
N ASP A 216 -9.25 -9.13 13.96
CA ASP A 216 -10.36 -9.21 14.92
C ASP A 216 -10.92 -7.81 15.25
N GLY A 217 -11.93 -7.75 16.13
CA GLY A 217 -12.54 -6.49 16.54
C GLY A 217 -11.59 -5.52 17.25
N GLU A 218 -10.63 -6.00 18.04
CA GLU A 218 -9.68 -5.15 18.75
C GLU A 218 -8.59 -4.60 17.82
N ALA A 219 -8.13 -5.42 16.87
CA ALA A 219 -7.26 -5.01 15.80
C ALA A 219 -7.92 -3.96 14.91
N ILE A 220 -9.22 -4.12 14.56
CA ILE A 220 -9.99 -3.12 13.82
C ILE A 220 -10.04 -1.78 14.57
N LYS A 221 -10.29 -1.77 15.89
CA LYS A 221 -10.24 -0.54 16.71
C LYS A 221 -8.86 0.11 16.68
N SER A 222 -7.81 -0.71 16.73
CA SER A 222 -6.42 -0.24 16.76
C SER A 222 -6.01 0.39 15.43
N VAL A 223 -6.38 -0.23 14.31
CA VAL A 223 -6.21 0.35 12.96
C VAL A 223 -7.02 1.63 12.82
N GLY A 224 -8.29 1.64 13.28
CA GLY A 224 -9.14 2.83 13.24
C GLY A 224 -8.54 4.03 13.98
N ARG A 225 -7.95 3.82 15.16
CA ARG A 225 -7.20 4.87 15.89
C ARG A 225 -6.00 5.37 15.09
N GLY A 226 -5.24 4.47 14.47
CA GLY A 226 -4.13 4.84 13.59
C GLY A 226 -4.56 5.66 12.38
N TRP A 227 -5.67 5.29 11.74
CA TRP A 227 -6.21 6.01 10.59
C TRP A 227 -6.74 7.41 10.92
N GLN A 228 -7.10 7.69 12.19
CA GLN A 228 -7.37 9.07 12.63
C GLN A 228 -6.12 9.95 12.52
N SER A 229 -4.95 9.44 12.91
CA SER A 229 -3.67 10.16 12.71
C SER A 229 -3.42 10.44 11.23
N ALA A 230 -3.62 9.43 10.39
CA ALA A 230 -3.38 9.55 8.95
C ALA A 230 -4.35 10.49 8.22
N ARG A 231 -5.53 10.78 8.79
CA ARG A 231 -6.58 11.63 8.19
C ARG A 231 -7.01 11.17 6.80
N LEU A 232 -7.38 9.89 6.69
CA LEU A 232 -7.76 9.26 5.43
C LEU A 232 -8.97 9.94 4.76
N CYS A 233 -9.03 9.82 3.44
CA CYS A 233 -10.05 10.44 2.58
C CYS A 233 -11.22 9.49 2.31
N SER A 234 -12.35 9.67 2.99
CA SER A 234 -13.57 8.86 2.81
C SER A 234 -14.83 9.73 2.96
N ALA A 235 -15.90 9.22 3.57
CA ALA A 235 -17.15 9.94 3.84
C ALA A 235 -16.97 11.15 4.77
N ASN A 236 -15.91 11.16 5.58
CA ASN A 236 -15.45 12.30 6.38
C ASN A 236 -15.01 13.51 5.54
N HIS A 237 -14.73 13.32 4.25
CA HIS A 237 -14.30 14.39 3.35
C HIS A 237 -15.27 14.55 2.16
N TYR A 238 -15.55 13.46 1.46
CA TYR A 238 -16.43 13.44 0.29
C TYR A 238 -17.89 13.29 0.70
N HIS A 239 -18.43 14.31 1.39
CA HIS A 239 -19.75 14.25 2.03
C HIS A 239 -20.91 13.88 1.07
N ASP A 240 -20.91 14.41 -0.15
CA ASP A 240 -21.94 14.14 -1.17
C ASP A 240 -21.86 12.72 -1.75
N MET A 241 -20.79 12.00 -1.46
CA MET A 241 -20.58 10.60 -1.83
C MET A 241 -20.62 9.67 -0.63
N SER A 242 -20.97 10.17 0.57
CA SER A 242 -20.89 9.38 1.81
C SER A 242 -21.64 8.05 1.71
N GLN A 243 -22.80 8.02 1.05
CA GLN A 243 -23.61 6.80 0.86
C GLN A 243 -22.94 5.70 0.03
N VAL A 244 -21.99 6.04 -0.85
CA VAL A 244 -21.22 5.07 -1.65
C VAL A 244 -19.83 4.80 -1.07
N LEU A 245 -19.39 5.60 -0.10
CA LEU A 245 -18.08 5.46 0.55
C LEU A 245 -18.14 4.76 1.90
N ALA A 246 -19.31 4.70 2.54
CA ALA A 246 -19.47 4.01 3.80
C ALA A 246 -20.89 3.47 4.00
N SER A 247 -20.96 2.29 4.64
CA SER A 247 -22.20 1.66 5.08
C SER A 247 -23.07 2.62 5.90
N ALA A 248 -24.39 2.42 5.84
CA ALA A 248 -25.33 3.24 6.60
C ALA A 248 -25.10 3.11 8.13
N ALA A 249 -24.75 1.91 8.62
CA ALA A 249 -24.47 1.68 10.03
C ALA A 249 -23.22 2.45 10.50
N LEU A 250 -22.13 2.43 9.73
CA LEU A 250 -20.93 3.20 10.06
C LEU A 250 -21.20 4.70 10.02
N ARG A 251 -21.97 5.19 9.04
CA ARG A 251 -22.29 6.62 8.88
C ARG A 251 -23.15 7.20 9.98
N ARG A 252 -24.08 6.42 10.53
CA ARG A 252 -24.89 6.85 11.68
C ARG A 252 -24.07 6.93 12.97
N ASN A 253 -22.80 6.49 12.93
CA ASN A 253 -21.87 6.47 14.04
C ASN A 253 -22.51 5.90 15.32
N GLU A 254 -23.28 4.82 15.18
CA GLU A 254 -24.10 4.25 16.27
C GLU A 254 -23.29 3.74 17.47
N LEU A 255 -21.95 3.80 17.40
CA LEU A 255 -21.05 3.04 18.26
C LEU A 255 -19.88 3.84 18.83
N GLU A 256 -19.71 5.12 18.47
CA GLU A 256 -18.50 5.90 18.81
C GLU A 256 -17.19 5.13 18.47
N HIS A 257 -17.21 4.37 17.37
CA HIS A 257 -16.13 3.44 17.03
C HIS A 257 -14.96 4.19 16.38
N PRO A 258 -13.67 3.90 16.70
CA PRO A 258 -12.52 4.62 16.14
C PRO A 258 -12.47 4.63 14.61
N MET A 259 -12.99 3.59 13.96
CA MET A 259 -13.11 3.50 12.51
C MET A 259 -14.11 4.51 11.93
N ALA A 260 -15.23 4.77 12.64
CA ALA A 260 -16.20 5.78 12.23
C ALA A 260 -15.61 7.19 12.38
N ALA A 261 -14.89 7.45 13.48
CA ALA A 261 -14.14 8.70 13.64
C ALA A 261 -13.11 8.91 12.51
N ALA A 262 -12.39 7.85 12.11
CA ALA A 262 -11.39 7.94 11.04
C ALA A 262 -11.97 8.20 9.65
N LEU A 263 -13.13 7.62 9.31
CA LEU A 263 -13.63 7.55 7.92
C LEU A 263 -14.94 8.30 7.67
N VAL A 264 -15.66 8.68 8.72
CA VAL A 264 -16.97 9.34 8.62
C VAL A 264 -16.99 10.71 9.28
N ASP A 265 -16.29 10.90 10.40
CA ASP A 265 -16.32 12.16 11.14
C ASP A 265 -15.40 13.24 10.53
N PRO A 266 -15.94 14.31 9.91
CA PRO A 266 -15.10 15.40 9.40
C PRO A 266 -14.35 16.16 10.51
N ASN A 267 -14.94 16.20 11.71
CA ASN A 267 -14.51 17.04 12.82
C ASN A 267 -13.64 16.28 13.81
N ALA A 268 -13.27 15.02 13.53
CA ALA A 268 -12.35 14.29 14.36
C ALA A 268 -11.06 15.10 14.57
N ASP A 269 -10.55 15.13 15.80
CA ASP A 269 -9.34 15.86 16.13
C ASP A 269 -8.13 15.31 15.37
N ASP A 270 -7.16 16.18 15.07
CA ASP A 270 -5.87 15.75 14.55
C ASP A 270 -5.15 14.92 15.63
N ALA A 271 -4.68 13.73 15.26
CA ALA A 271 -3.92 12.84 16.13
C ALA A 271 -2.45 12.73 15.67
N PRO A 272 -1.48 12.62 16.59
CA PRO A 272 -0.07 12.48 16.23
C PRO A 272 0.21 11.15 15.53
N SER A 273 1.31 11.09 14.77
CA SER A 273 1.82 9.85 14.20
C SER A 273 1.93 8.75 15.27
N THR A 274 1.59 7.52 14.92
CA THR A 274 1.54 6.41 15.88
C THR A 274 1.92 5.07 15.28
N ASN A 275 2.50 4.21 16.12
CA ASN A 275 2.84 2.84 15.78
C ASN A 275 1.87 1.90 16.48
N VAL A 276 1.43 0.87 15.77
CA VAL A 276 0.60 -0.20 16.32
C VAL A 276 1.20 -1.55 15.97
N THR A 277 0.95 -2.54 16.81
CA THR A 277 1.14 -3.94 16.45
C THR A 277 -0.23 -4.56 16.24
N VAL A 278 -0.48 -5.07 15.04
CA VAL A 278 -1.69 -5.80 14.70
C VAL A 278 -1.39 -7.28 14.71
N VAL A 279 -2.20 -8.06 15.41
CA VAL A 279 -2.16 -9.52 15.35
C VAL A 279 -3.33 -9.97 14.49
N THR A 280 -3.04 -10.74 13.44
CA THR A 280 -4.08 -11.23 12.53
C THR A 280 -4.93 -12.27 13.21
N LYS A 281 -6.25 -12.25 12.95
CA LYS A 281 -7.17 -13.25 13.52
C LYS A 281 -6.99 -14.65 12.92
N VAL A 282 -6.45 -14.73 11.71
CA VAL A 282 -6.02 -15.99 11.09
C VAL A 282 -4.52 -16.16 11.38
N GLY A 283 -4.12 -17.31 11.94
CA GLY A 283 -2.71 -17.67 12.14
C GLY A 283 -1.91 -16.85 13.17
N SER A 284 -2.49 -15.81 13.77
CA SER A 284 -1.83 -14.96 14.78
C SER A 284 -0.50 -14.34 14.32
N VAL A 285 -0.43 -13.96 13.04
CA VAL A 285 0.73 -13.29 12.45
C VAL A 285 0.79 -11.86 12.94
N ARG A 286 2.00 -11.38 13.26
CA ARG A 286 2.24 -10.01 13.68
C ARG A 286 2.52 -9.11 12.48
N ILE A 287 1.78 -8.02 12.37
CA ILE A 287 1.98 -6.96 11.38
C ILE A 287 2.25 -5.67 12.15
N ARG A 288 3.35 -4.99 11.81
CA ARG A 288 3.73 -3.71 12.42
C ARG A 288 3.13 -2.58 11.59
N GLY A 289 2.22 -1.80 12.16
CA GLY A 289 1.62 -0.63 11.52
C GLY A 289 2.30 0.66 11.96
N LEU A 290 2.62 1.55 11.02
CA LEU A 290 2.96 2.95 11.27
C LEU A 290 1.91 3.81 10.57
N PHE A 291 1.34 4.77 11.29
CA PHE A 291 0.39 5.75 10.76
C PHE A 291 0.98 7.13 10.91
N LYS A 292 1.38 7.70 9.78
CA LYS A 292 1.95 9.04 9.68
C LYS A 292 0.84 10.07 9.64
N ASP A 293 0.95 11.10 10.48
CA ASP A 293 0.05 12.24 10.47
C ASP A 293 0.41 13.29 9.39
N LYS A 294 -0.57 14.15 9.06
CA LYS A 294 -0.41 15.20 8.04
C LYS A 294 0.42 16.41 8.50
N ALA A 295 0.51 16.65 9.81
CA ALA A 295 1.24 17.80 10.37
C ALA A 295 2.75 17.55 10.46
N SER A 296 3.15 16.28 10.54
CA SER A 296 4.53 15.82 10.45
C SER A 296 5.05 16.05 9.03
N ALA A 297 5.71 17.18 8.80
CA ALA A 297 6.34 17.50 7.53
C ALA A 297 7.70 16.80 7.44
N VAL A 298 7.70 15.47 7.27
CA VAL A 298 8.90 14.61 7.31
C VAL A 298 8.94 13.57 6.18
N PRO A 299 10.12 13.25 5.61
CA PRO A 299 10.23 12.20 4.60
C PRO A 299 9.59 10.89 5.11
N PRO A 300 8.57 10.37 4.43
CA PRO A 300 7.76 9.26 4.94
C PRO A 300 8.59 8.03 5.28
N TRP A 301 9.59 7.73 4.45
CA TRP A 301 10.40 6.53 4.60
C TRP A 301 11.53 6.69 5.63
N ALA A 302 11.90 7.91 6.01
CA ALA A 302 12.75 8.14 7.19
C ALA A 302 11.97 7.81 8.48
N MET A 303 10.70 8.25 8.55
CA MET A 303 9.78 7.87 9.63
C MET A 303 9.58 6.36 9.70
N ALA A 304 9.42 5.70 8.54
CA ALA A 304 9.37 4.25 8.48
C ALA A 304 10.66 3.61 9.01
N ALA A 305 11.84 4.02 8.54
CA ALA A 305 13.11 3.43 8.96
C ALA A 305 13.32 3.52 10.48
N GLU A 306 13.00 4.68 11.07
CA GLU A 306 13.03 4.89 12.51
C GLU A 306 12.00 4.02 13.26
N ALA A 307 10.73 4.05 12.81
CA ALA A 307 9.66 3.29 13.44
C ALA A 307 9.88 1.77 13.37
N PHE A 308 10.48 1.30 12.29
CA PHE A 308 10.81 -0.10 12.07
C PHE A 308 12.16 -0.51 12.67
N GLY A 309 13.05 0.45 12.92
CA GLY A 309 14.35 0.28 13.56
C GLY A 309 15.39 -0.35 12.63
N THR A 310 15.36 -0.03 11.33
CA THR A 310 16.23 -0.66 10.34
C THR A 310 16.44 0.22 9.10
N ASP A 311 17.56 0.00 8.43
CA ASP A 311 17.84 0.60 7.12
C ASP A 311 16.82 0.10 6.10
N LEU A 312 16.28 1.01 5.30
CA LEU A 312 15.26 0.71 4.31
C LEU A 312 15.76 0.89 2.90
N SER A 313 15.32 -0.02 2.05
CA SER A 313 15.44 0.05 0.61
C SER A 313 14.05 0.17 0.02
N VAL A 314 13.80 1.24 -0.73
CA VAL A 314 12.46 1.62 -1.16
C VAL A 314 12.36 1.54 -2.68
N ALA A 315 11.42 0.71 -3.15
CA ALA A 315 10.98 0.70 -4.53
C ALA A 315 9.84 1.73 -4.67
N SER A 316 10.20 2.97 -5.00
CA SER A 316 9.26 4.09 -5.06
C SER A 316 8.95 4.52 -6.50
N TRP A 317 7.90 5.32 -6.67
CA TRP A 317 7.57 5.92 -7.97
C TRP A 317 8.74 6.78 -8.45
N TRP A 318 9.34 6.41 -9.58
CA TRP A 318 10.40 7.20 -10.17
C TRP A 318 9.83 8.19 -11.19
N ASP A 319 9.55 9.41 -10.75
CA ASP A 319 9.16 10.48 -11.67
C ASP A 319 10.45 11.01 -12.32
N GLU A 320 10.60 10.91 -13.63
CA GLU A 320 11.81 11.38 -14.33
C GLU A 320 12.08 12.88 -14.09
N ASN A 321 11.06 13.68 -13.78
CA ASN A 321 11.18 15.12 -13.54
C ASN A 321 11.49 15.48 -12.09
N PHE A 322 11.17 14.59 -11.16
CA PHE A 322 11.38 14.82 -9.74
C PHE A 322 12.51 13.92 -9.23
N GLY A 323 12.54 12.63 -9.53
CA GLY A 323 13.49 11.72 -8.89
C GLY A 323 13.37 11.79 -7.37
N ILE A 324 14.10 10.91 -6.70
CA ILE A 324 13.99 10.80 -5.25
C ILE A 324 15.40 10.67 -4.69
N PRO A 325 15.83 11.56 -3.80
CA PRO A 325 17.10 11.39 -3.11
C PRO A 325 16.98 10.24 -2.08
N SER A 326 18.05 9.47 -1.91
CA SER A 326 18.21 8.66 -0.71
C SER A 326 18.50 9.56 0.50
N LEU A 327 18.24 9.05 1.71
CA LEU A 327 18.63 9.69 2.97
C LEU A 327 19.58 8.72 3.68
N CYS A 328 20.85 9.08 3.88
CA CYS A 328 21.82 8.16 4.47
C CYS A 328 22.28 8.57 5.87
N ASP A 329 22.68 7.57 6.66
CA ASP A 329 23.38 7.76 7.93
C ASP A 329 24.65 8.60 7.72
N GLY A 330 24.89 9.49 8.68
CA GLY A 330 25.99 10.45 8.67
C GLY A 330 25.81 11.68 7.77
N ASP A 331 24.77 11.75 6.92
CA ASP A 331 24.45 12.99 6.20
C ASP A 331 23.93 14.04 7.17
N VAL A 332 24.43 15.27 7.07
CA VAL A 332 24.04 16.36 7.98
C VAL A 332 22.93 17.20 7.36
N TYR A 333 21.72 17.07 7.90
CA TYR A 333 20.53 17.80 7.43
C TYR A 333 20.20 19.03 8.28
N GLY A 334 20.70 19.10 9.51
CA GLY A 334 20.32 20.12 10.49
C GLY A 334 20.68 21.56 10.11
N ALA A 335 21.65 21.74 9.22
CA ALA A 335 22.08 23.06 8.74
C ALA A 335 21.42 23.50 7.43
N ALA A 336 20.77 22.58 6.69
CA ALA A 336 20.15 22.91 5.41
C ALA A 336 18.81 23.65 5.60
N PRO A 337 18.44 24.59 4.70
CA PRO A 337 17.11 25.18 4.66
C PRO A 337 16.03 24.11 4.62
N GLU A 338 14.95 24.36 5.37
CA GLU A 338 13.86 23.42 5.61
C GLU A 338 14.27 22.03 6.15
N ALA A 339 15.56 21.82 6.43
CA ALA A 339 16.18 20.59 6.92
C ALA A 339 15.64 19.32 6.22
N PHE A 340 15.45 19.33 4.89
CA PHE A 340 14.83 18.20 4.16
C PHE A 340 13.45 17.80 4.67
N CYS A 341 12.68 18.77 5.14
CA CYS A 341 11.44 18.55 5.86
C CYS A 341 11.72 17.79 7.16
N LEU A 342 12.53 18.31 8.07
CA LEU A 342 12.73 17.70 9.40
C LEU A 342 12.29 18.62 10.53
N LYS A 343 11.45 19.61 10.22
CA LYS A 343 10.81 20.50 11.20
C LYS A 343 9.56 19.85 11.78
N ASN A 344 9.27 20.09 13.07
CA ASN A 344 8.12 19.51 13.80
C ASN A 344 8.07 17.97 13.74
N ASN A 345 9.23 17.35 13.94
CA ASN A 345 9.51 15.97 13.53
C ASN A 345 9.43 14.98 14.72
N PRO A 346 8.74 13.83 14.60
CA PRO A 346 8.81 12.74 15.58
C PRO A 346 10.08 11.88 15.47
N LEU A 347 10.94 12.10 14.47
CA LEU A 347 12.21 11.37 14.31
C LEU A 347 13.22 11.79 15.37
N THR A 348 13.92 10.79 15.90
CA THR A 348 15.04 11.01 16.80
C THR A 348 16.31 11.22 15.97
N LEU A 349 16.72 12.47 15.78
CA LEU A 349 18.00 12.79 15.14
C LEU A 349 19.16 12.68 16.14
N ARG A 350 20.37 12.40 15.63
CA ARG A 350 21.60 12.49 16.44
C ARG A 350 21.91 13.96 16.77
N PRO A 351 22.76 14.25 17.78
CA PRO A 351 23.07 15.62 18.19
C PRO A 351 23.64 16.53 17.09
N ASP A 352 24.25 15.94 16.06
CA ASP A 352 24.79 16.64 14.89
C ASP A 352 23.76 16.81 13.75
N GLY A 353 22.51 16.36 13.93
CA GLY A 353 21.44 16.47 12.94
C GLY A 353 21.44 15.39 11.86
N THR A 354 22.14 14.27 12.09
CA THR A 354 22.16 13.09 11.22
C THR A 354 21.08 12.06 11.62
N PHE A 355 20.71 11.14 10.71
CA PHE A 355 19.79 10.04 10.99
C PHE A 355 20.47 8.82 11.59
N PRO A 356 19.74 7.95 12.31
CA PRO A 356 20.25 6.65 12.74
C PRO A 356 20.18 5.56 11.67
N TYR A 357 19.31 5.68 10.66
CA TYR A 357 19.07 4.65 9.64
C TYR A 357 19.11 5.22 8.23
N ASN A 358 19.56 4.41 7.28
CA ASN A 358 19.54 4.69 5.85
C ASN A 358 18.15 4.48 5.23
N VAL A 359 17.81 5.29 4.24
CA VAL A 359 16.67 5.12 3.33
C VAL A 359 17.18 5.29 1.91
N GLU A 360 17.33 4.18 1.22
CA GLU A 360 17.89 4.16 -0.12
C GLU A 360 16.77 3.93 -1.14
N ASN A 361 16.73 4.74 -2.21
CA ASN A 361 16.02 4.30 -3.40
C ASN A 361 16.79 3.13 -3.98
N LEU A 362 16.10 2.00 -4.11
CA LEU A 362 16.78 0.75 -4.40
C LEU A 362 16.15 0.05 -5.59
N MET A 363 17.03 -0.34 -6.51
CA MET A 363 16.73 -1.28 -7.58
C MET A 363 17.79 -2.44 -7.64
N GLN A 364 18.65 -2.60 -6.62
CA GLN A 364 19.47 -3.81 -6.35
C GLN A 364 19.78 -3.96 -4.86
N VAL A 365 19.53 -5.12 -4.27
CA VAL A 365 19.70 -5.35 -2.82
C VAL A 365 21.05 -6.00 -2.55
N THR A 366 21.86 -5.40 -1.68
CA THR A 366 22.94 -6.11 -0.98
C THR A 366 22.61 -6.15 0.50
N THR A 367 22.27 -7.33 1.02
CA THR A 367 21.92 -7.50 2.43
C THR A 367 23.13 -7.21 3.32
N SER A 368 23.00 -6.30 4.28
CA SER A 368 23.96 -6.17 5.38
C SER A 368 23.77 -7.32 6.39
N PRO A 369 24.82 -7.90 7.01
CA PRO A 369 24.71 -9.13 7.79
C PRO A 369 24.12 -8.98 9.21
N THR A 370 23.61 -7.81 9.60
CA THR A 370 23.31 -7.54 11.02
C THR A 370 21.82 -7.42 11.36
N SER A 371 21.21 -8.60 11.45
CA SER A 371 20.17 -9.04 12.40
C SER A 371 18.67 -8.82 12.15
N LEU A 372 17.94 -9.90 12.48
CA LEU A 372 16.50 -10.07 12.77
C LEU A 372 15.55 -9.95 11.56
N ALA A 373 14.46 -10.73 11.61
CA ALA A 373 13.63 -11.15 10.47
C ALA A 373 13.48 -10.11 9.36
N ALA A 374 13.74 -10.53 8.11
CA ALA A 374 13.75 -9.63 6.98
C ALA A 374 12.37 -8.99 6.76
N LEU A 375 12.34 -7.66 6.71
CA LEU A 375 11.14 -6.83 6.79
C LEU A 375 10.69 -6.37 5.40
N SER A 376 9.42 -6.61 5.08
CA SER A 376 8.76 -6.08 3.86
C SER A 376 7.72 -5.05 4.26
N ILE A 377 7.73 -3.86 3.64
CA ILE A 377 6.80 -2.76 3.97
C ILE A 377 5.92 -2.45 2.76
N PHE A 378 4.61 -2.40 2.97
CA PHE A 378 3.60 -1.91 2.03
C PHE A 378 3.04 -0.60 2.57
N ALA A 379 2.89 0.41 1.70
CA ALA A 379 2.71 1.79 2.16
C ALA A 379 1.90 2.66 1.20
N ASP A 380 1.22 3.66 1.77
CA ASP A 380 0.43 4.65 1.01
C ASP A 380 1.34 5.66 0.30
N LEU A 381 2.50 5.96 0.90
CA LEU A 381 3.34 7.09 0.54
C LEU A 381 4.54 6.61 -0.29
N ASN A 382 4.73 7.22 -1.46
CA ASN A 382 6.01 7.13 -2.17
C ASN A 382 7.05 8.06 -1.48
N MET A 383 8.26 8.19 -2.04
CA MET A 383 9.32 9.03 -1.46
C MET A 383 9.44 10.42 -2.10
N GLU A 384 8.53 10.81 -2.99
CA GLU A 384 8.59 12.12 -3.65
C GLU A 384 8.60 13.26 -2.62
N GLY A 385 9.59 14.16 -2.76
CA GLY A 385 10.03 14.99 -1.65
C GLY A 385 10.95 16.15 -2.03
N TYR A 386 11.29 16.96 -1.03
CA TYR A 386 12.43 17.87 -1.05
C TYR A 386 13.74 17.07 -1.24
N PRO A 387 14.74 17.58 -1.99
CA PRO A 387 14.85 18.90 -2.61
C PRO A 387 14.18 18.96 -3.97
N CYS A 388 13.60 17.86 -4.46
CA CYS A 388 12.92 17.85 -5.75
C CYS A 388 11.59 18.61 -5.77
N SER A 389 11.09 18.99 -4.59
CA SER A 389 10.00 19.93 -4.38
C SER A 389 10.43 21.06 -3.42
N LYS A 390 9.98 22.29 -3.69
CA LYS A 390 10.19 23.48 -2.83
C LYS A 390 9.30 23.53 -1.59
N LYS A 391 8.30 22.65 -1.48
CA LYS A 391 7.30 22.68 -0.40
C LYS A 391 7.19 21.32 0.26
N CYS A 392 7.47 21.26 1.55
CA CYS A 392 7.34 20.03 2.32
C CYS A 392 5.90 19.49 2.32
N ASN A 393 4.91 20.38 2.48
CA ASN A 393 3.48 20.01 2.44
C ASN A 393 2.94 19.71 1.03
N GLY A 394 3.59 20.22 -0.02
CA GLY A 394 3.28 19.91 -1.42
C GLY A 394 3.94 18.61 -1.91
N SER A 395 4.75 17.96 -1.08
CA SER A 395 5.38 16.65 -1.33
C SER A 395 4.77 15.58 -0.41
N GLN A 396 5.14 14.30 -0.54
CA GLN A 396 4.65 13.27 0.39
C GLN A 396 5.06 13.54 1.85
N GLY A 397 6.06 14.39 2.06
CA GLY A 397 6.56 14.76 3.38
C GLY A 397 5.48 15.33 4.31
N GLY A 398 4.57 16.18 3.84
CA GLY A 398 3.48 16.73 4.65
C GLY A 398 2.14 16.03 4.47
N ARG A 399 2.16 14.77 4.02
CA ARG A 399 0.95 13.97 3.80
C ARG A 399 0.83 12.88 4.85
N GLY A 400 -0.41 12.59 5.25
CA GLY A 400 -0.71 11.46 6.11
C GLY A 400 -0.72 10.14 5.31
N GLY A 401 -0.55 9.02 6.00
CA GLY A 401 -0.59 7.70 5.35
C GLY A 401 -0.25 6.56 6.29
N SER A 402 -0.43 5.34 5.80
CA SER A 402 -0.20 4.11 6.54
C SER A 402 0.89 3.26 5.90
N PHE A 403 1.63 2.55 6.77
CA PHE A 403 2.69 1.61 6.43
C PHE A 403 2.43 0.32 7.21
N TYR A 404 2.53 -0.82 6.54
CA TYR A 404 2.38 -2.14 7.14
C TYR A 404 3.63 -2.97 6.87
N GLY A 405 4.37 -3.27 7.93
CA GLY A 405 5.57 -4.09 7.94
C GLY A 405 5.26 -5.55 8.27
N ILE A 406 5.73 -6.46 7.42
CA ILE A 406 5.64 -7.91 7.56
C ILE A 406 7.06 -8.46 7.73
N GLU A 407 7.29 -9.13 8.85
CA GLU A 407 8.56 -9.82 9.15
C GLU A 407 8.48 -11.26 8.65
N ASP A 408 8.79 -11.47 7.36
CA ASP A 408 8.80 -12.78 6.73
C ASP A 408 9.99 -12.87 5.75
N THR A 409 10.93 -13.76 6.06
CA THR A 409 12.18 -13.90 5.29
C THR A 409 11.95 -14.40 3.86
N VAL A 410 10.91 -15.20 3.62
CA VAL A 410 10.62 -15.75 2.30
C VAL A 410 9.95 -14.69 1.42
N LEU A 411 8.99 -13.93 1.99
CA LEU A 411 8.39 -12.79 1.30
C LEU A 411 9.47 -11.76 0.93
N HIS A 412 10.28 -11.37 1.91
CA HIS A 412 11.36 -10.42 1.68
C HIS A 412 12.33 -10.93 0.61
N ALA A 413 12.81 -12.17 0.71
CA ALA A 413 13.72 -12.73 -0.30
C ALA A 413 13.08 -12.75 -1.70
N SER A 414 11.78 -13.01 -1.81
CA SER A 414 11.07 -12.99 -3.10
C SER A 414 10.93 -11.57 -3.66
N LEU A 415 10.66 -10.56 -2.81
CA LEU A 415 10.64 -9.15 -3.21
C LEU A 415 12.00 -8.69 -3.70
N VAL A 416 13.05 -9.00 -2.93
CA VAL A 416 14.44 -8.75 -3.31
C VAL A 416 14.78 -9.42 -4.64
N GLY A 417 14.27 -10.63 -4.89
CA GLY A 417 14.49 -11.35 -6.14
C GLY A 417 13.87 -10.70 -7.39
N LEU A 418 12.90 -9.78 -7.25
CA LEU A 418 12.32 -9.03 -8.37
C LEU A 418 13.15 -7.83 -8.79
N VAL A 419 14.17 -7.50 -8.02
CA VAL A 419 14.92 -6.27 -8.14
C VAL A 419 16.17 -6.55 -8.98
N SER A 420 16.20 -6.04 -10.21
CA SER A 420 17.27 -6.27 -11.20
C SER A 420 18.03 -5.00 -11.57
N ASP A 421 19.37 -5.11 -11.71
CA ASP A 421 20.27 -4.16 -12.38
C ASP A 421 20.17 -2.66 -12.01
N VAL A 422 21.06 -2.21 -11.09
CA VAL A 422 21.30 -0.77 -10.83
C VAL A 422 22.74 -0.36 -10.94
N CYS A 423 22.92 0.93 -11.15
CA CYS A 423 24.17 1.60 -10.86
C CYS A 423 24.16 2.10 -9.41
N LYS A 424 25.17 1.69 -8.65
CA LYS A 424 25.55 2.37 -7.42
C LYS A 424 26.18 3.72 -7.79
N CYS A 425 25.75 4.80 -7.14
CA CYS A 425 26.39 6.10 -7.26
C CYS A 425 27.83 6.00 -6.75
N ARG A 426 28.69 6.90 -7.24
CA ARG A 426 30.01 7.04 -6.66
C ARG A 426 29.84 7.41 -5.18
N PRO A 427 30.56 6.75 -4.25
CA PRO A 427 30.55 7.17 -2.85
C PRO A 427 31.14 8.57 -2.72
N SER A 428 30.53 9.41 -1.89
CA SER A 428 31.12 10.73 -1.58
C SER A 428 32.46 10.53 -0.88
N THR A 429 33.42 11.39 -1.20
CA THR A 429 34.79 11.41 -0.68
C THR A 429 35.13 12.72 0.02
N SER A 430 34.32 13.76 -0.19
CA SER A 430 34.51 15.09 0.38
C SER A 430 33.17 15.77 0.64
N HIS A 431 33.16 16.68 1.61
CA HIS A 431 32.02 17.59 1.82
C HIS A 431 31.75 18.50 0.60
N ASP A 432 32.76 18.67 -0.27
CA ASP A 432 32.62 19.48 -1.49
C ASP A 432 32.01 18.74 -2.68
N ASP A 433 31.71 17.45 -2.54
CA ASP A 433 31.20 16.63 -3.62
C ASP A 433 29.76 17.04 -4.04
N PRO A 434 29.47 17.17 -5.36
CA PRO A 434 28.15 17.59 -5.83
C PRO A 434 27.01 16.64 -5.44
N PHE A 435 26.01 17.15 -4.72
CA PHE A 435 24.81 16.39 -4.30
C PHE A 435 24.17 15.58 -5.44
N VAL A 436 23.95 16.20 -6.61
CA VAL A 436 23.30 15.54 -7.76
C VAL A 436 24.07 14.30 -8.23
N THR A 437 25.40 14.35 -8.28
CA THR A 437 26.20 13.22 -8.76
C THR A 437 26.28 12.10 -7.73
N PHE A 438 26.50 12.45 -6.46
CA PHE A 438 26.80 11.47 -5.42
C PHE A 438 25.56 10.90 -4.74
N ARG A 439 24.48 11.70 -4.64
CA ARG A 439 23.19 11.25 -4.09
C ARG A 439 22.21 10.80 -5.17
N MET A 440 22.22 11.46 -6.33
CA MET A 440 21.24 11.21 -7.38
C MET A 440 21.77 10.45 -8.59
N CYS A 441 23.04 10.01 -8.60
CA CYS A 441 23.69 9.32 -9.73
C CYS A 441 23.57 10.09 -11.05
N ASP A 442 23.49 11.42 -10.99
CA ASP A 442 23.11 12.24 -12.13
C ASP A 442 21.77 11.77 -12.77
N HIS A 443 20.73 11.59 -11.97
CA HIS A 443 19.36 11.31 -12.42
C HIS A 443 18.33 12.14 -11.61
N GLY A 444 17.06 12.09 -11.99
CA GLY A 444 15.98 12.80 -11.28
C GLY A 444 15.89 14.31 -11.58
N CYS A 445 15.41 15.09 -10.61
CA CYS A 445 15.13 16.54 -10.67
C CYS A 445 16.34 17.47 -10.86
N LYS A 446 17.41 17.04 -11.52
CA LYS A 446 18.68 17.77 -11.58
C LYS A 446 18.53 19.23 -11.96
N ASN A 447 17.71 19.51 -12.98
CA ASN A 447 17.47 20.88 -13.44
C ASN A 447 16.88 21.74 -12.32
N LYS A 448 15.89 21.22 -11.59
CA LYS A 448 15.31 21.93 -10.43
C LYS A 448 16.33 22.12 -9.33
N ILE A 449 17.16 21.12 -9.05
CA ILE A 449 18.24 21.28 -8.06
C ILE A 449 19.16 22.43 -8.42
N HIS A 450 19.61 22.47 -9.67
CA HIS A 450 20.52 23.51 -10.15
C HIS A 450 19.86 24.90 -10.25
N GLU A 451 18.57 24.97 -10.54
CA GLU A 451 17.80 26.22 -10.63
C GLU A 451 17.45 26.79 -9.25
N ASP A 452 17.13 25.93 -8.30
CA ASP A 452 16.41 26.32 -7.09
C ASP A 452 17.23 26.26 -5.81
N PHE A 453 18.37 25.57 -5.82
CA PHE A 453 19.19 25.34 -4.64
C PHE A 453 20.65 25.70 -4.89
N SER A 454 21.21 26.47 -3.96
CA SER A 454 22.66 26.61 -3.84
C SER A 454 23.26 25.40 -3.13
N LYS A 455 24.59 25.27 -3.15
CA LYS A 455 25.30 24.20 -2.44
C LYS A 455 24.99 24.20 -0.94
N ASP A 456 24.91 25.38 -0.33
CA ASP A 456 24.66 25.54 1.10
C ASP A 456 23.19 25.25 1.46
N ASP A 457 22.30 25.17 0.46
CA ASP A 457 20.91 24.78 0.64
C ASP A 457 20.69 23.25 0.70
N LEU A 458 21.75 22.47 0.46
CA LEU A 458 21.73 21.01 0.37
C LEU A 458 22.50 20.38 1.56
N PRO A 459 22.23 19.10 1.91
CA PRO A 459 22.83 18.47 3.06
C PRO A 459 24.31 18.22 2.86
N ALA A 460 25.06 18.22 3.97
CA ALA A 460 26.43 17.73 3.95
C ALA A 460 26.44 16.22 3.68
N LEU A 461 27.17 15.78 2.66
CA LEU A 461 27.29 14.36 2.35
C LEU A 461 28.39 13.71 3.20
N SER A 462 28.09 12.55 3.78
CA SER A 462 29.09 11.72 4.48
C SER A 462 29.95 10.91 3.50
N ASN A 463 31.13 10.47 3.90
CA ASN A 463 31.95 9.57 3.06
C ASN A 463 31.39 8.12 2.95
N ALA A 464 30.42 7.77 3.79
CA ALA A 464 29.69 6.49 3.73
C ALA A 464 28.53 6.53 2.71
N SER A 465 28.22 7.72 2.19
CA SER A 465 27.08 7.98 1.32
C SER A 465 27.19 7.25 0.00
N SER A 466 26.34 6.25 -0.20
CA SER A 466 26.10 5.64 -1.50
C SER A 466 24.60 5.61 -1.77
N SER A 467 24.21 5.67 -3.02
CA SER A 467 22.80 5.58 -3.42
C SER A 467 22.71 4.75 -4.68
N PHE A 468 21.52 4.25 -5.01
CA PHE A 468 21.35 3.32 -6.12
C PHE A 468 20.28 3.86 -7.05
N TRP A 469 20.55 3.79 -8.35
CA TRP A 469 19.65 4.30 -9.38
C TRP A 469 19.54 3.32 -10.53
N GLY A 470 18.33 3.21 -11.10
CA GLY A 470 18.09 2.39 -12.27
C GLY A 470 18.95 2.86 -13.44
N THR A 471 19.54 1.92 -14.19
CA THR A 471 20.32 2.29 -15.36
C THR A 471 19.39 2.74 -16.48
N THR A 472 19.63 3.93 -17.02
CA THR A 472 19.05 4.34 -18.32
C THR A 472 20.02 4.07 -19.47
N ASP A 473 21.27 3.73 -19.14
CA ASP A 473 22.37 3.63 -20.09
C ASP A 473 22.49 2.20 -20.65
N ARG A 474 22.52 2.11 -21.98
CA ARG A 474 22.39 0.88 -22.81
C ARG A 474 23.53 -0.15 -22.67
N ARG A 475 24.27 -0.19 -21.57
CA ARG A 475 25.42 -1.09 -21.40
C ARG A 475 25.11 -2.19 -20.40
N ARG A 476 24.51 -3.25 -20.93
CA ARG A 476 24.33 -4.55 -20.28
C ARG A 476 25.68 -5.15 -19.87
N PRO A 477 25.74 -5.95 -18.78
CA PRO A 477 26.40 -7.24 -18.80
C PRO A 477 25.43 -8.27 -19.40
N ILE A 478 25.93 -9.05 -20.34
CA ILE A 478 25.23 -10.17 -20.96
C ILE A 478 24.97 -11.22 -19.87
N VAL A 479 23.69 -11.54 -19.59
CA VAL A 479 23.36 -12.84 -19.00
C VAL A 479 23.48 -13.83 -20.16
N ASP A 480 24.56 -14.60 -20.13
CA ASP A 480 24.78 -15.69 -21.07
C ASP A 480 23.91 -16.87 -20.62
N ASP A 481 22.84 -17.17 -21.36
CA ASP A 481 21.98 -18.34 -21.19
C ASP A 481 22.70 -19.66 -21.57
N SER A 482 24.02 -19.73 -21.50
CA SER A 482 24.80 -20.91 -21.88
C SER A 482 25.08 -21.90 -20.74
N ALA A 483 24.59 -21.66 -19.52
CA ALA A 483 24.81 -22.55 -18.37
C ALA A 483 23.60 -23.42 -17.98
N VAL A 484 22.79 -23.85 -18.96
CA VAL A 484 21.91 -25.02 -18.80
C VAL A 484 22.12 -25.98 -19.97
N ALA A 485 23.30 -26.61 -19.99
CA ALA A 485 23.50 -27.90 -20.63
C ALA A 485 24.74 -28.58 -20.03
N ASN A 486 24.53 -29.80 -19.49
CA ASN A 486 25.51 -30.81 -19.07
C ASN A 486 26.19 -30.63 -17.69
N SER A 487 25.51 -31.09 -16.64
CA SER A 487 25.85 -32.33 -15.90
C SER A 487 24.87 -32.59 -14.77
#